data_AF-B6G9K8-F1
#
_entry.id   AF-B6G9K8-F1
#
_cell.length_a   1.000
_cell.length_b   1.000
_cell.length_c   1.000
_cell.angle_alpha   90.00
_cell.angle_beta   90.00
_cell.angle_gamma   90.00
#
_symmetry.space_group_name_H-M   'P 1'
#
loop_
_entity.id
_entity.type
_entity.pdbx_description
1 polymer ?
#
loop_
_entity_poly.entity_id
_entity_poly.type
_entity_poly.pdbx_seq_one_letter_code
_entity_poly.pdbx_strand_id
1 'polypeptide(L)'
;MAEQSVCEMTVEERDLALGELLNSELICALGCTEPIALAYAAALARLVLGCEPEQLAVGCSGNIIKNVKSVTVPNSGGMRGVEAAAVLGAVGGNAAAALETLEGVTEADIARTRELLGREGYVSVSLVEGVPNLYIEVRAEALGHVAEVAISEHHTNVVRCTRDGVPANQLCPAARAGADVEDACSGTCALMSAVTAQEAAREEGADAAQAAPVLGLSLDMILDYIEDGDVSHARASLERQLELNAAISAEGLENAWGAEVGRTLLATRGDDIAR
;
A
#
# COMPACT_ATOMS: atom_id res chain seq x y z
N MET A 1 -8.16 8.93 -27.72
CA MET A 1 -7.76 8.25 -28.97
C MET A 1 -8.30 6.84 -28.87
N ALA A 2 -8.80 6.22 -29.95
CA ALA A 2 -9.33 4.86 -29.86
C ALA A 2 -8.20 3.90 -29.47
N GLU A 3 -8.37 3.16 -28.38
CA GLU A 3 -7.44 2.11 -27.96
C GLU A 3 -7.44 1.02 -29.05
N GLN A 4 -6.32 0.86 -29.76
CA GLN A 4 -6.16 -0.20 -30.75
C GLN A 4 -6.00 -1.53 -30.04
N SER A 5 -6.66 -2.56 -30.56
CA SER A 5 -6.46 -3.94 -30.12
C SER A 5 -5.04 -4.37 -30.44
N VAL A 6 -4.39 -5.16 -29.58
CA VAL A 6 -3.03 -5.70 -29.83
C VAL A 6 -2.96 -6.48 -31.13
N CYS A 7 -4.07 -7.09 -31.56
CA CYS A 7 -4.16 -7.79 -32.83
C CYS A 7 -3.90 -6.88 -34.05
N GLU A 8 -3.97 -5.56 -33.88
CA GLU A 8 -3.77 -4.55 -34.93
C GLU A 8 -2.43 -3.81 -34.80
N MET A 9 -1.65 -4.11 -33.75
CA MET A 9 -0.34 -3.50 -33.48
C MET A 9 0.78 -4.18 -34.28
N THR A 10 1.86 -3.45 -34.57
CA THR A 10 3.11 -4.10 -34.98
C THR A 10 3.74 -4.87 -33.82
N VAL A 11 4.72 -5.72 -34.12
CA VAL A 11 5.47 -6.46 -33.09
C VAL A 11 6.12 -5.48 -32.10
N GLU A 12 6.72 -4.39 -32.60
CA GLU A 12 7.37 -3.38 -31.78
C GLU A 12 6.38 -2.62 -30.89
N GLU A 13 5.20 -2.27 -31.41
CA GLU A 13 4.14 -1.60 -30.66
C GLU A 13 3.54 -2.51 -29.58
N ARG A 14 3.34 -3.79 -29.90
CA ARG A 14 2.91 -4.81 -28.95
C ARG A 14 3.93 -4.96 -27.83
N ASP A 15 5.20 -5.15 -28.17
CA ASP A 15 6.27 -5.40 -27.20
C ASP A 15 6.48 -4.21 -26.27
N LEU A 16 6.33 -2.98 -26.79
CA LEU A 16 6.31 -1.77 -26.00
C LEU A 16 5.12 -1.76 -25.02
N ALA A 17 3.91 -2.01 -25.51
CA ALA A 17 2.70 -2.02 -24.67
C ALA A 17 2.76 -3.09 -23.56
N LEU A 18 3.29 -4.28 -23.87
CA LEU A 18 3.51 -5.34 -22.87
C LEU A 18 4.62 -4.95 -21.86
N GLY A 19 5.66 -4.28 -22.32
CA GLY A 19 6.71 -3.74 -21.45
C GLY A 19 6.19 -2.67 -20.49
N GLU A 20 5.33 -1.77 -20.97
CA GLU A 20 4.65 -0.75 -20.14
C GLU A 20 3.73 -1.41 -19.11
N LEU A 21 2.96 -2.42 -19.53
CA LEU A 21 2.13 -3.20 -18.63
C LEU A 21 2.97 -3.83 -17.50
N LEU A 22 4.08 -4.48 -17.82
CA LEU A 22 5.00 -5.04 -16.82
C LEU A 22 5.54 -3.98 -15.86
N ASN A 23 5.95 -2.82 -16.37
CA ASN A 23 6.44 -1.73 -15.51
C ASN A 23 5.37 -1.20 -14.55
N SER A 24 4.11 -1.17 -14.99
CA SER A 24 2.98 -0.75 -14.13
C SER A 24 2.65 -1.77 -13.03
N GLU A 25 2.95 -3.06 -13.25
CA GLU A 25 2.66 -4.14 -12.29
C GLU A 25 3.85 -4.49 -11.37
N LEU A 26 5.09 -4.29 -11.81
CA LEU A 26 6.31 -4.67 -11.08
C LEU A 26 6.81 -3.60 -10.10
N ILE A 27 5.90 -3.06 -9.27
CA ILE A 27 6.19 -2.02 -8.27
C ILE A 27 6.83 -2.64 -7.02
N CYS A 28 7.81 -1.95 -6.43
CA CYS A 28 8.42 -2.37 -5.16
C CYS A 28 7.46 -2.19 -3.98
N ALA A 29 7.42 -3.14 -3.06
CA ALA A 29 6.67 -3.06 -1.81
C ALA A 29 7.46 -3.71 -0.67
N LEU A 30 7.29 -3.19 0.56
CA LEU A 30 7.94 -3.74 1.75
C LEU A 30 7.17 -4.95 2.30
N GLY A 31 7.26 -6.08 1.61
CA GLY A 31 6.63 -7.34 2.06
C GLY A 31 5.13 -7.41 1.77
N CYS A 32 4.33 -7.96 2.70
CA CYS A 32 2.90 -8.13 2.48
C CYS A 32 2.21 -6.76 2.35
N THR A 33 1.50 -6.52 1.26
CA THR A 33 0.88 -5.22 0.95
C THR A 33 -0.34 -4.94 1.81
N GLU A 34 -1.02 -5.97 2.33
CA GLU A 34 -2.19 -5.79 3.21
C GLU A 34 -1.87 -5.16 4.58
N PRO A 35 -0.88 -5.61 5.38
CA PRO A 35 -0.53 -4.92 6.62
C PRO A 35 -0.01 -3.50 6.34
N ILE A 36 0.66 -3.27 5.21
CA ILE A 36 1.13 -1.93 4.83
C ILE A 36 -0.05 -1.02 4.51
N ALA A 37 -1.03 -1.46 3.72
CA ALA A 37 -2.22 -0.67 3.39
C ALA A 37 -2.99 -0.26 4.66
N LEU A 38 -3.04 -1.16 5.65
CA LEU A 38 -3.66 -0.88 6.94
C LEU A 38 -2.87 0.16 7.75
N ALA A 39 -1.54 0.03 7.78
CA ALA A 39 -0.66 1.01 8.40
C ALA A 39 -0.74 2.38 7.70
N TYR A 40 -0.83 2.39 6.37
CA TYR A 40 -0.99 3.58 5.55
C TYR A 40 -2.30 4.30 5.86
N ALA A 41 -3.42 3.59 5.91
CA ALA A 41 -4.72 4.15 6.31
C ALA A 41 -4.67 4.77 7.71
N ALA A 42 -3.98 4.13 8.65
CA ALA A 42 -3.83 4.63 10.01
C ALA A 42 -2.89 5.85 10.11
N ALA A 43 -1.80 5.87 9.33
CA ALA A 43 -0.91 7.01 9.21
C ALA A 43 -1.62 8.24 8.62
N LEU A 44 -2.48 8.04 7.61
CA LEU A 44 -3.36 9.08 7.06
C LEU A 44 -4.35 9.57 8.11
N ALA A 45 -4.99 8.67 8.86
CA ALA A 45 -5.94 9.05 9.91
C ALA A 45 -5.28 9.93 10.98
N ARG A 46 -4.07 9.58 11.44
CA ARG A 46 -3.25 10.41 12.34
C ARG A 46 -2.94 11.77 11.72
N LEU A 47 -2.49 11.79 10.47
CA LEU A 47 -2.11 13.01 9.76
C LEU A 47 -3.30 13.98 9.69
N VAL A 48 -4.48 13.48 9.35
CA VAL A 48 -5.73 14.25 9.25
C VAL A 48 -6.25 14.70 10.62
N LEU A 49 -6.14 13.84 11.63
CA LEU A 49 -6.45 14.18 13.02
C LEU A 49 -5.51 15.30 13.53
N GLY A 50 -4.27 15.32 13.05
CA GLY A 50 -3.24 16.30 13.40
C GLY A 50 -2.49 16.01 14.70
N CYS A 51 -2.73 14.85 15.32
CA CYS A 51 -2.07 14.40 16.54
C CYS A 51 -2.12 12.87 16.67
N GLU A 52 -1.41 12.32 17.65
CA GLU A 52 -1.50 10.88 17.98
C GLU A 52 -2.93 10.55 18.48
N PRO A 53 -3.59 9.50 17.94
CA PRO A 53 -4.93 9.12 18.37
C PRO A 53 -4.96 8.63 19.82
N GLU A 54 -5.99 9.00 20.58
CA GLU A 54 -6.31 8.45 21.90
C GLU A 54 -7.04 7.11 21.79
N GLN A 55 -7.76 6.90 20.69
CA GLN A 55 -8.44 5.65 20.34
C GLN A 55 -8.44 5.42 18.82
N LEU A 56 -8.39 4.15 18.44
CA LEU A 56 -8.47 3.65 17.06
C LEU A 56 -9.59 2.60 16.93
N ALA A 57 -10.40 2.74 15.88
CA ALA A 57 -11.32 1.71 15.42
C ALA A 57 -10.99 1.37 13.97
N VAL A 58 -10.84 0.08 13.69
CA VAL A 58 -10.40 -0.44 12.40
C VAL A 58 -11.45 -1.42 11.88
N GLY A 59 -12.13 -1.06 10.81
CA GLY A 59 -13.01 -1.95 10.06
C GLY A 59 -12.27 -2.55 8.87
N CYS A 60 -12.41 -3.84 8.62
CA CYS A 60 -11.73 -4.52 7.51
C CYS A 60 -12.66 -5.49 6.79
N SER A 61 -12.42 -5.71 5.50
CA SER A 61 -13.00 -6.85 4.79
C SER A 61 -12.51 -8.17 5.38
N GLY A 62 -13.27 -9.25 5.15
CA GLY A 62 -12.86 -10.59 5.59
C GLY A 62 -11.53 -11.04 4.99
N ASN A 63 -11.20 -10.61 3.77
CA ASN A 63 -9.94 -10.96 3.13
C ASN A 63 -8.74 -10.24 3.76
N ILE A 64 -8.87 -8.96 4.12
CA ILE A 64 -7.83 -8.23 4.87
C ILE A 64 -7.59 -8.88 6.22
N ILE A 65 -8.66 -9.15 7.00
CA ILE A 65 -8.50 -9.80 8.31
C ILE A 65 -7.78 -11.14 8.16
N LYS A 66 -8.22 -11.98 7.22
CA LYS A 66 -7.60 -13.29 6.96
C LYS A 66 -6.11 -13.16 6.59
N ASN A 67 -5.77 -12.22 5.71
CA ASN A 67 -4.40 -12.07 5.18
C ASN A 67 -3.44 -11.45 6.22
N VAL A 68 -3.92 -10.54 7.07
CA VAL A 68 -3.06 -9.81 8.01
C VAL A 68 -2.95 -10.50 9.37
N LYS A 69 -3.97 -11.26 9.81
CA LYS A 69 -4.10 -11.80 11.18
C LYS A 69 -2.87 -12.52 11.73
N SER A 70 -2.08 -13.19 10.89
CA SER A 70 -0.91 -13.97 11.34
C SER A 70 0.42 -13.51 10.73
N VAL A 71 0.39 -12.47 9.89
CA VAL A 71 1.55 -11.93 9.20
C VAL A 71 2.32 -11.00 10.12
N THR A 72 3.65 -11.05 10.03
CA THR A 72 4.53 -10.10 10.70
C THR A 72 4.47 -8.76 9.97
N VAL A 73 4.20 -7.71 10.72
CA VAL A 73 4.16 -6.34 10.18
C VAL A 73 5.61 -5.92 9.87
N PRO A 74 5.90 -5.39 8.67
CA PRO A 74 7.23 -4.90 8.31
C PRO A 74 7.77 -3.88 9.32
N ASN A 75 9.08 -3.93 9.59
CA ASN A 75 9.78 -3.00 10.50
C ASN A 75 9.17 -2.85 11.91
N SER A 76 8.35 -3.80 12.34
CA SER A 76 7.65 -3.74 13.62
C SER A 76 8.41 -4.38 14.79
N GLY A 77 9.63 -4.88 14.57
CA GLY A 77 10.33 -5.68 15.57
C GLY A 77 9.57 -6.97 15.95
N GLY A 78 8.88 -7.58 14.99
CA GLY A 78 8.24 -8.89 15.13
C GLY A 78 6.76 -8.90 15.52
N MET A 79 6.10 -7.73 15.60
CA MET A 79 4.66 -7.65 15.87
C MET A 79 3.84 -8.23 14.70
N ARG A 80 2.64 -8.71 15.00
CA ARG A 80 1.77 -9.43 14.05
C ARG A 80 0.33 -8.99 14.19
N GLY A 81 -0.43 -9.11 13.11
CA GLY A 81 -1.87 -8.89 13.12
C GLY A 81 -2.30 -7.47 12.75
N VAL A 82 -3.63 -7.30 12.70
CA VAL A 82 -4.29 -6.09 12.22
C VAL A 82 -4.03 -4.92 13.18
N GLU A 83 -4.19 -5.18 14.46
CA GLU A 83 -3.98 -4.22 15.54
C GLU A 83 -2.56 -3.65 15.47
N ALA A 84 -1.56 -4.52 15.35
CA ALA A 84 -0.17 -4.11 15.28
C ALA A 84 0.12 -3.22 14.06
N ALA A 85 -0.43 -3.56 12.90
CA ALA A 85 -0.20 -2.77 11.69
C ALA A 85 -0.86 -1.39 11.78
N ALA A 86 -2.08 -1.31 12.30
CA ALA A 86 -2.81 -0.06 12.45
C ALA A 86 -2.14 0.86 13.47
N VAL A 87 -1.81 0.34 14.65
CA VAL A 87 -1.18 1.14 15.70
C VAL A 87 0.22 1.59 15.27
N LEU A 88 1.02 0.72 14.65
CA LEU A 88 2.35 1.11 14.18
C LEU A 88 2.27 2.21 13.09
N GLY A 89 1.33 2.08 12.16
CA GLY A 89 1.06 3.12 11.15
C GLY A 89 0.65 4.46 11.78
N ALA A 90 -0.23 4.43 12.77
CA ALA A 90 -0.65 5.63 13.51
C ALA A 90 0.42 6.21 14.44
N VAL A 91 1.49 5.48 14.78
CA VAL A 91 2.56 5.97 15.65
C VAL A 91 3.75 6.45 14.82
N GLY A 92 4.35 5.55 14.03
CA GLY A 92 5.60 5.78 13.30
C GLY A 92 5.46 5.86 11.79
N GLY A 93 4.26 5.62 11.24
CA GLY A 93 4.05 5.59 9.80
C GLY A 93 4.24 6.95 9.13
N ASN A 94 4.88 6.95 7.96
CA ASN A 94 4.98 8.10 7.07
C ASN A 94 3.89 8.02 5.98
N ALA A 95 2.80 8.77 6.15
CA ALA A 95 1.71 8.81 5.19
C ALA A 95 2.12 9.32 3.79
N ALA A 96 3.24 10.04 3.64
CA ALA A 96 3.71 10.48 2.32
C ALA A 96 4.39 9.36 1.51
N ALA A 97 4.69 8.21 2.13
CA ALA A 97 5.46 7.12 1.52
C ALA A 97 4.58 5.95 1.02
N ALA A 98 3.25 6.02 1.11
CA ALA A 98 2.32 5.00 0.60
C ALA A 98 2.71 3.55 0.98
N LEU A 99 3.14 2.71 0.03
CA LEU A 99 3.55 1.32 0.29
C LEU A 99 4.89 1.17 1.05
N GLU A 100 5.58 2.28 1.27
CA GLU A 100 6.80 2.38 2.08
C GLU A 100 6.53 3.11 3.41
N THR A 101 5.25 3.24 3.81
CA THR A 101 4.82 3.94 5.06
C THR A 101 5.62 3.53 6.30
N LEU A 102 6.11 2.28 6.37
CA LEU A 102 6.82 1.75 7.54
C LEU A 102 8.35 1.75 7.38
N GLU A 103 8.92 2.28 6.29
CA GLU A 103 10.37 2.26 6.04
C GLU A 103 11.15 2.99 7.14
N GLY A 104 10.69 4.18 7.54
CA GLY A 104 11.34 5.05 8.51
C GLY A 104 11.02 4.78 9.98
N VAL A 105 10.35 3.67 10.29
CA VAL A 105 9.96 3.32 11.67
C VAL A 105 11.20 3.13 12.56
N THR A 106 11.18 3.76 13.73
CA THR A 106 12.27 3.71 14.70
C THR A 106 11.97 2.77 15.87
N GLU A 107 13.01 2.42 16.65
CA GLU A 107 12.83 1.66 17.90
C GLU A 107 11.93 2.37 18.92
N ALA A 108 11.91 3.71 18.91
CA ALA A 108 11.01 4.49 19.77
C ALA A 108 9.54 4.30 19.35
N ASP A 109 9.26 4.27 18.05
CA ASP A 109 7.92 4.04 17.51
C ASP A 109 7.44 2.62 17.84
N ILE A 110 8.33 1.64 17.72
CA ILE A 110 8.06 0.24 18.10
C ILE A 110 7.73 0.16 19.59
N ALA A 111 8.52 0.80 20.45
CA ALA A 111 8.28 0.82 21.90
C ALA A 111 6.93 1.48 22.24
N ARG A 112 6.62 2.64 21.62
CA ARG A 112 5.35 3.34 21.80
C ARG A 112 4.16 2.51 21.31
N THR A 113 4.31 1.83 20.18
CA THR A 113 3.30 0.91 19.64
C THR A 113 2.99 -0.21 20.62
N ARG A 114 4.01 -0.84 21.22
CA ARG A 114 3.82 -1.90 22.23
C ARG A 114 3.12 -1.39 23.48
N GLU A 115 3.44 -0.18 23.93
CA GLU A 115 2.75 0.47 25.05
C GLU A 115 1.26 0.65 24.75
N LEU A 116 0.92 1.20 23.58
CA LEU A 116 -0.46 1.46 23.17
C LEU A 116 -1.27 0.17 22.97
N LEU A 117 -0.67 -0.87 22.38
CA LEU A 117 -1.31 -2.19 22.26
C LEU A 117 -1.58 -2.84 23.63
N GLY A 118 -0.82 -2.49 24.66
CA GLY A 118 -1.05 -2.95 26.03
C GLY A 118 -2.19 -2.23 26.75
N ARG A 119 -2.71 -1.13 26.20
CA ARG A 119 -3.83 -0.37 26.78
C ARG A 119 -5.15 -0.97 26.31
N GLU A 120 -5.93 -1.47 27.27
CA GLU A 120 -7.24 -2.05 27.00
C GLU A 120 -8.16 -1.02 26.31
N GLY A 121 -8.76 -1.40 25.18
CA GLY A 121 -9.67 -0.56 24.42
C GLY A 121 -9.02 0.53 23.56
N TYR A 122 -7.69 0.59 23.47
CA TYR A 122 -7.01 1.56 22.60
C TYR A 122 -7.33 1.33 21.12
N VAL A 123 -7.25 0.08 20.66
CA VAL A 123 -7.58 -0.32 19.29
C VAL A 123 -8.69 -1.37 19.30
N SER A 124 -9.65 -1.22 18.40
CA SER A 124 -10.71 -2.20 18.14
C SER A 124 -10.72 -2.59 16.67
N VAL A 125 -10.99 -3.87 16.38
CA VAL A 125 -11.05 -4.41 15.02
C VAL A 125 -12.40 -5.05 14.77
N SER A 126 -13.05 -4.71 13.66
CA SER A 126 -14.34 -5.27 13.25
C SER A 126 -14.33 -5.76 11.80
N LEU A 127 -15.18 -6.75 11.52
CA LEU A 127 -15.47 -7.21 10.16
C LEU A 127 -16.53 -6.28 9.54
N VAL A 128 -16.24 -5.78 8.34
CA VAL A 128 -17.21 -5.06 7.52
C VAL A 128 -17.72 -6.00 6.43
N GLU A 129 -19.03 -6.22 6.40
CA GLU A 129 -19.70 -7.09 5.43
C GLU A 129 -20.21 -6.29 4.22
N GLY A 130 -20.36 -6.94 3.06
CA GLY A 130 -20.92 -6.30 1.86
C GLY A 130 -19.99 -5.29 1.17
N VAL A 131 -18.70 -5.32 1.48
CA VAL A 131 -17.66 -4.46 0.89
C VAL A 131 -16.75 -5.23 -0.09
N PRO A 132 -15.98 -4.55 -0.94
CA PRO A 132 -15.00 -5.20 -1.80
C PRO A 132 -13.98 -6.06 -1.03
N ASN A 133 -13.32 -6.98 -1.75
CA ASN A 133 -12.33 -7.88 -1.17
C ASN A 133 -11.20 -7.12 -0.47
N LEU A 134 -10.79 -5.97 -1.01
CA LEU A 134 -9.87 -5.05 -0.35
C LEU A 134 -10.70 -3.87 0.17
N TYR A 135 -10.94 -3.84 1.47
CA TYR A 135 -11.58 -2.72 2.15
C TYR A 135 -10.99 -2.57 3.54
N ILE A 136 -10.60 -1.34 3.87
CA ILE A 136 -10.06 -0.94 5.15
C ILE A 136 -10.72 0.38 5.50
N GLU A 137 -11.25 0.53 6.71
CA GLU A 137 -11.62 1.81 7.28
C GLU A 137 -10.95 1.99 8.63
N VAL A 138 -10.40 3.18 8.86
CA VAL A 138 -9.76 3.56 10.12
C VAL A 138 -10.45 4.82 10.61
N ARG A 139 -10.93 4.75 11.86
CA ARG A 139 -11.46 5.89 12.60
C ARG A 139 -10.56 6.16 13.79
N ALA A 140 -9.97 7.35 13.82
CA ALA A 140 -9.06 7.81 14.85
C ALA A 140 -9.69 8.95 15.64
N GLU A 141 -9.61 8.90 16.97
CA GLU A 141 -10.21 9.89 17.86
C GLU A 141 -9.17 10.47 18.81
N ALA A 142 -9.16 11.79 18.97
CA ALA A 142 -8.39 12.47 20.00
C ALA A 142 -8.97 13.86 20.25
N LEU A 143 -8.92 14.34 21.49
CA LEU A 143 -9.27 15.72 21.84
C LEU A 143 -10.69 16.14 21.38
N GLY A 144 -11.62 15.18 21.30
CA GLY A 144 -13.00 15.41 20.83
C GLY A 144 -13.13 15.54 19.31
N HIS A 145 -12.05 15.36 18.55
CA HIS A 145 -12.05 15.32 17.10
C HIS A 145 -11.99 13.88 16.59
N VAL A 146 -12.52 13.67 15.39
CA VAL A 146 -12.58 12.37 14.73
C VAL A 146 -11.98 12.50 13.33
N ALA A 147 -11.04 11.63 12.99
CA ALA A 147 -10.57 11.45 11.62
C ALA A 147 -11.00 10.09 11.09
N GLU A 148 -11.47 10.04 9.84
CA GLU A 148 -11.92 8.82 9.18
C GLU A 148 -11.25 8.66 7.83
N VAL A 149 -10.63 7.52 7.61
CA VAL A 149 -9.98 7.15 6.36
C VAL A 149 -10.55 5.82 5.89
N ALA A 150 -10.82 5.67 4.60
CA ALA A 150 -11.15 4.38 4.01
C ALA A 150 -10.38 4.15 2.71
N ILE A 151 -9.87 2.94 2.55
CA ILE A 151 -9.17 2.43 1.37
C ILE A 151 -10.02 1.30 0.78
N SER A 152 -10.21 1.30 -0.54
CA SER A 152 -11.04 0.30 -1.21
C SER A 152 -10.47 -0.09 -2.57
N GLU A 153 -10.66 -1.36 -2.93
CA GLU A 153 -10.27 -2.00 -4.20
C GLU A 153 -8.75 -2.14 -4.41
N HIS A 154 -7.95 -1.09 -4.16
CA HIS A 154 -6.49 -1.10 -4.26
C HIS A 154 -5.83 -0.64 -2.95
N HIS A 155 -4.62 -1.12 -2.68
CA HIS A 155 -3.89 -0.93 -1.41
C HIS A 155 -3.61 0.54 -1.05
N THR A 156 -3.58 1.44 -2.04
CA THR A 156 -3.35 2.88 -1.86
C THR A 156 -4.56 3.74 -2.23
N ASN A 157 -5.64 3.16 -2.76
CA ASN A 157 -6.78 3.94 -3.25
C ASN A 157 -7.68 4.43 -2.09
N VAL A 158 -7.46 5.68 -1.67
CA VAL A 158 -8.21 6.32 -0.60
C VAL A 158 -9.56 6.82 -1.14
N VAL A 159 -10.65 6.21 -0.67
CA VAL A 159 -12.03 6.56 -1.07
C VAL A 159 -12.73 7.47 -0.07
N ARG A 160 -12.21 7.59 1.16
CA ARG A 160 -12.71 8.50 2.20
C ARG A 160 -11.54 9.00 3.03
N CYS A 161 -11.51 10.30 3.31
CA CYS A 161 -10.49 10.95 4.13
C CYS A 161 -11.08 12.24 4.71
N THR A 162 -11.52 12.20 5.97
CA THR A 162 -12.26 13.30 6.61
C THR A 162 -11.76 13.58 8.03
N ARG A 163 -11.96 14.81 8.49
CA ARG A 163 -11.89 15.21 9.90
C ARG A 163 -13.19 15.87 10.29
N ASP A 164 -13.85 15.38 11.34
CA ASP A 164 -15.13 15.88 11.84
C ASP A 164 -16.19 16.01 10.72
N GLY A 165 -16.20 15.03 9.81
CA GLY A 165 -17.07 15.01 8.63
C GLY A 165 -16.66 15.94 7.48
N VAL A 166 -15.61 16.75 7.65
CA VAL A 166 -15.06 17.61 6.60
C VAL A 166 -13.99 16.86 5.80
N PRO A 167 -14.10 16.78 4.46
CA PRO A 167 -13.06 16.20 3.60
C PRO A 167 -11.69 16.86 3.80
N ALA A 168 -10.62 16.07 3.77
CA ALA A 168 -9.26 16.53 4.02
C ALA A 168 -8.81 17.65 3.04
N ASN A 169 -9.21 17.55 1.76
CA ASN A 169 -8.95 18.58 0.75
C ASN A 169 -9.71 19.91 1.00
N GLN A 170 -10.62 19.94 1.96
CA GLN A 170 -11.36 21.13 2.39
C GLN A 170 -10.93 21.63 3.77
N LEU A 171 -9.89 21.07 4.38
CA LEU A 171 -9.40 21.51 5.70
C LEU A 171 -8.47 22.72 5.63
N CYS A 172 -7.99 23.12 4.45
CA CYS A 172 -7.17 24.31 4.29
C CYS A 172 -8.02 25.59 4.38
N PRO A 173 -7.68 26.55 5.26
CA PRO A 173 -8.35 27.86 5.31
C PRO A 173 -8.27 28.63 3.98
N ALA A 174 -7.17 28.49 3.23
CA ALA A 174 -7.00 29.10 1.91
C ALA A 174 -7.88 28.45 0.83
N ALA A 175 -8.20 27.16 0.95
CA ALA A 175 -9.15 26.49 0.04
C ALA A 175 -10.62 26.90 0.31
N ARG A 176 -10.89 27.55 1.44
CA ARG A 176 -12.23 28.03 1.83
C ARG A 176 -12.48 29.50 1.51
N ALA A 177 -11.48 30.29 1.15
CA ALA A 177 -11.59 31.74 1.07
C ALA A 177 -11.52 32.28 -0.37
N GLY A 178 -12.68 32.69 -0.89
CA GLY A 178 -12.71 33.95 -1.61
C GLY A 178 -12.59 35.09 -0.59
N ALA A 179 -11.65 36.01 -0.84
CA ALA A 179 -11.38 37.26 -0.13
C ALA A 179 -10.71 37.18 1.27
N ASP A 180 -9.51 37.77 1.33
CA ASP A 180 -8.93 38.56 2.42
C ASP A 180 -8.71 37.91 3.80
N VAL A 181 -7.81 36.92 3.88
CA VAL A 181 -7.19 36.53 5.17
C VAL A 181 -5.67 36.53 5.01
N GLU A 182 -5.00 37.39 5.79
CA GLU A 182 -3.53 37.45 5.84
C GLU A 182 -2.93 36.14 6.36
N ASP A 183 -1.88 35.73 5.67
CA ASP A 183 -1.27 34.41 5.66
C ASP A 183 -0.66 34.01 7.02
N ALA A 184 -1.32 33.08 7.70
CA ALA A 184 -0.81 32.39 8.88
C ALA A 184 -1.02 30.88 8.71
N CYS A 185 -0.47 30.31 7.64
CA CYS A 185 -0.53 28.86 7.41
C CYS A 185 0.34 28.10 8.43
N SER A 186 -0.28 27.45 9.42
CA SER A 186 0.40 26.66 10.48
C SER A 186 0.72 25.21 10.06
N GLY A 187 0.89 24.92 8.77
CA GLY A 187 1.47 23.64 8.33
C GLY A 187 0.50 22.54 7.89
N THR A 188 -0.68 22.86 7.36
CA THR A 188 -1.60 21.87 6.73
C THR A 188 -1.25 21.58 5.26
N CYS A 189 -0.10 22.05 4.76
CA CYS A 189 0.32 21.82 3.36
C CYS A 189 0.73 20.35 3.10
N ALA A 190 1.23 19.63 4.11
CA ALA A 190 1.52 18.20 4.01
C ALA A 190 0.25 17.33 3.87
N LEU A 191 -0.87 17.80 4.42
CA LEU A 191 -2.18 17.17 4.26
C LEU A 191 -2.64 17.21 2.81
N MET A 192 -2.38 18.35 2.15
CA MET A 192 -2.59 18.48 0.71
C MET A 192 -1.62 17.58 -0.01
N SER A 193 -0.29 17.65 0.17
CA SER A 193 0.64 16.76 -0.57
C SER A 193 0.34 15.25 -0.44
N ALA A 194 -0.11 14.75 0.71
CA ALA A 194 -0.47 13.33 0.87
C ALA A 194 -1.79 12.94 0.18
N VAL A 195 -2.73 13.87 0.04
CA VAL A 195 -4.05 13.63 -0.61
C VAL A 195 -4.06 14.07 -2.08
N THR A 196 -3.37 15.18 -2.40
CA THR A 196 -3.15 15.74 -3.74
C THR A 196 -2.05 15.02 -4.51
N ALA A 197 -1.13 14.27 -3.90
CA ALA A 197 -0.32 13.30 -4.66
C ALA A 197 -1.22 12.30 -5.40
N GLN A 198 -2.42 12.03 -4.89
CA GLN A 198 -3.41 11.18 -5.54
C GLN A 198 -4.40 11.94 -6.46
N GLU A 199 -4.70 13.22 -6.21
CA GLU A 199 -5.47 14.05 -7.16
C GLU A 199 -4.60 14.46 -8.37
N ALA A 200 -3.32 14.78 -8.17
CA ALA A 200 -2.32 14.93 -9.23
C ALA A 200 -2.00 13.58 -9.89
N ALA A 201 -2.12 12.44 -9.19
CA ALA A 201 -2.12 11.14 -9.88
C ALA A 201 -3.36 10.92 -10.77
N ARG A 202 -4.48 11.59 -10.47
CA ARG A 202 -5.70 11.55 -11.28
C ARG A 202 -5.67 12.54 -12.46
N GLU A 203 -4.95 13.66 -12.36
CA GLU A 203 -4.78 14.65 -13.45
C GLU A 203 -3.46 14.49 -14.24
N GLU A 204 -2.43 13.90 -13.64
CA GLU A 204 -1.08 13.60 -14.17
C GLU A 204 -0.62 12.17 -13.80
N GLY A 205 -1.48 11.14 -13.83
CA GLY A 205 -1.08 9.70 -13.94
C GLY A 205 0.08 9.17 -13.08
N ALA A 206 0.30 9.68 -11.87
CA ALA A 206 1.49 9.43 -11.03
C ALA A 206 1.26 8.62 -9.72
N ASP A 207 0.12 7.98 -9.56
CA ASP A 207 0.10 6.58 -9.07
C ASP A 207 0.48 5.81 -10.32
N ALA A 208 1.38 4.82 -10.27
CA ALA A 208 1.76 4.02 -11.45
C ALA A 208 0.48 3.71 -12.23
N ALA A 209 0.25 4.46 -13.31
CA ALA A 209 -1.03 4.44 -13.98
C ALA A 209 -1.17 2.99 -14.40
N GLN A 210 -2.17 2.28 -13.87
CA GLN A 210 -2.45 0.94 -14.35
C GLN A 210 -2.52 1.08 -15.85
N ALA A 211 -1.58 0.44 -16.54
CA ALA A 211 -1.56 0.49 -17.98
C ALA A 211 -2.96 0.04 -18.42
N ALA A 212 -3.59 0.82 -19.30
CA ALA A 212 -4.92 0.49 -19.78
C ALA A 212 -4.90 -0.99 -20.20
N PRO A 213 -5.91 -1.79 -19.82
CA PRO A 213 -5.91 -3.21 -20.08
C PRO A 213 -5.64 -3.43 -21.57
N VAL A 214 -4.58 -4.19 -21.84
CA VAL A 214 -4.10 -4.44 -23.19
C VAL A 214 -5.18 -5.23 -23.94
N LEU A 215 -6.01 -4.53 -24.72
CA LEU A 215 -7.19 -5.09 -25.37
C LEU A 215 -6.79 -6.15 -26.40
N GLY A 216 -7.36 -7.35 -26.27
CA GLY A 216 -7.04 -8.48 -27.15
C GLY A 216 -5.86 -9.33 -26.70
N LEU A 217 -5.33 -9.11 -25.49
CA LEU A 217 -4.31 -9.98 -24.90
C LEU A 217 -4.78 -11.44 -24.85
N SER A 218 -3.99 -12.33 -25.44
CA SER A 218 -4.24 -13.78 -25.47
C SER A 218 -3.06 -14.55 -24.88
N LEU A 219 -3.28 -15.81 -24.51
CA LEU A 219 -2.19 -16.68 -24.02
C LEU A 219 -1.10 -16.87 -25.08
N ASP A 220 -1.49 -17.04 -26.35
CA ASP A 220 -0.53 -17.20 -27.45
C ASP A 220 0.38 -15.97 -27.59
N MET A 221 -0.19 -14.76 -27.47
CA MET A 221 0.60 -13.52 -27.50
C MET A 221 1.56 -13.39 -26.31
N ILE A 222 1.13 -13.83 -25.13
CA ILE A 222 1.99 -13.85 -23.94
C ILE A 222 3.16 -14.81 -24.17
N LEU A 223 2.90 -16.00 -24.74
CA LEU A 223 3.94 -16.97 -25.06
C LEU A 223 4.91 -16.44 -26.11
N ASP A 224 4.40 -15.84 -27.19
CA ASP A 224 5.24 -15.21 -28.23
C ASP A 224 6.15 -14.13 -27.64
N TYR A 225 5.64 -13.30 -26.72
CA TYR A 225 6.43 -12.26 -26.06
C TYR A 225 7.48 -12.83 -25.10
N ILE A 226 7.16 -13.92 -24.38
CA ILE A 226 8.10 -14.60 -23.49
C ILE A 226 9.25 -15.24 -24.28
N GLU A 227 8.96 -15.83 -25.44
CA GLU A 227 9.95 -16.56 -26.24
C GLU A 227 10.84 -15.62 -27.05
N ASP A 228 10.24 -14.65 -27.75
CA ASP A 228 10.93 -13.85 -28.77
C ASP A 228 10.76 -12.32 -28.63
N GLY A 229 10.03 -11.85 -27.61
CA GLY A 229 9.70 -10.43 -27.45
C GLY A 229 10.84 -9.54 -26.96
N ASP A 230 10.81 -8.25 -27.34
CA ASP A 230 11.74 -7.26 -26.81
C ASP A 230 11.32 -6.78 -25.41
N VAL A 231 12.07 -7.22 -24.40
CA VAL A 231 11.87 -6.84 -23.00
C VAL A 231 12.64 -5.59 -22.59
N SER A 232 13.35 -4.92 -23.51
CA SER A 232 14.23 -3.80 -23.20
C SER A 232 13.51 -2.67 -22.44
N HIS A 233 12.22 -2.46 -22.71
CA HIS A 233 11.42 -1.46 -22.02
C HIS A 233 11.10 -1.81 -20.54
N ALA A 234 10.99 -3.10 -20.21
CA ALA A 234 10.73 -3.58 -18.84
C ALA A 234 12.01 -4.08 -18.12
N ARG A 235 13.16 -4.10 -18.81
CA ARG A 235 14.40 -4.72 -18.36
C ARG A 235 14.84 -4.26 -16.97
N ALA A 236 14.83 -2.95 -16.72
CA ALA A 236 15.26 -2.41 -15.44
C ALA A 236 14.40 -2.91 -14.27
N SER A 237 13.07 -2.92 -14.45
CA SER A 237 12.12 -3.42 -13.46
C SER A 237 12.29 -4.93 -13.24
N LEU A 238 12.45 -5.69 -14.32
CA LEU A 238 12.69 -7.14 -14.26
C LEU A 238 14.00 -7.48 -13.55
N GLU A 239 15.10 -6.81 -13.90
CA GLU A 239 16.41 -7.03 -13.27
C GLU A 239 16.37 -6.70 -11.78
N ARG A 240 15.73 -5.58 -11.41
CA ARG A 240 15.52 -5.23 -10.00
C ARG A 240 14.70 -6.28 -9.25
N GLN A 241 13.61 -6.76 -9.84
CA GLN A 241 12.77 -7.81 -9.24
C GLN A 241 13.52 -9.13 -9.09
N LEU A 242 14.33 -9.50 -10.09
CA LEU A 242 15.19 -10.69 -10.02
C LEU A 242 16.22 -10.56 -8.89
N GLU A 243 16.90 -9.42 -8.78
CA GLU A 243 17.88 -9.17 -7.73
C GLU A 243 17.24 -9.25 -6.33
N LEU A 244 16.15 -8.51 -6.11
CA LEU A 244 15.49 -8.44 -4.81
C LEU A 244 14.87 -9.78 -4.41
N ASN A 245 14.16 -10.44 -5.32
CA ASN A 245 13.53 -11.73 -5.01
C ASN A 245 14.57 -12.84 -4.84
N ALA A 246 15.70 -12.79 -5.57
CA ALA A 246 16.81 -13.72 -5.33
C ALA A 246 17.44 -13.50 -3.95
N ALA A 247 17.67 -12.25 -3.55
CA ALA A 247 18.21 -11.91 -2.23
C ALA A 247 17.27 -12.36 -1.10
N ILE A 248 15.97 -12.08 -1.21
CA ILE A 248 14.96 -12.52 -0.23
C ILE A 248 14.86 -14.05 -0.20
N SER A 249 14.93 -14.70 -1.35
CA SER A 249 14.90 -16.17 -1.43
C SER A 249 16.12 -16.77 -0.72
N ALA A 250 17.32 -16.27 -0.99
CA ALA A 250 18.55 -16.72 -0.34
C ALA A 250 18.48 -16.53 1.18
N GLU A 251 18.07 -15.35 1.65
CA GLU A 251 17.83 -15.04 3.06
C GLU A 251 16.82 -16.01 3.71
N GLY A 252 15.73 -16.31 3.01
CA GLY A 252 14.71 -17.29 3.41
C GLY A 252 15.20 -18.74 3.49
N LEU A 253 16.23 -19.09 2.72
CA LEU A 253 16.84 -20.42 2.73
C LEU A 253 17.91 -20.56 3.82
N GLU A 254 18.62 -19.49 4.14
CA GLU A 254 19.65 -19.48 5.18
C GLU A 254 19.05 -19.39 6.59
N ASN A 255 17.97 -18.63 6.75
CA ASN A 255 17.41 -18.30 8.06
C ASN A 255 16.02 -18.90 8.31
N ALA A 256 15.64 -19.01 9.59
CA ALA A 256 14.40 -19.64 10.04
C ALA A 256 13.24 -18.64 10.05
N TRP A 257 12.74 -18.30 8.86
CA TRP A 257 11.64 -17.36 8.68
C TRP A 257 10.29 -18.05 8.49
N GLY A 258 9.28 -17.63 9.28
CA GLY A 258 7.88 -18.00 9.07
C GLY A 258 7.65 -19.52 9.07
N ALA A 259 7.02 -20.04 8.01
CA ALA A 259 6.74 -21.47 7.84
C ALA A 259 7.89 -22.24 7.16
N GLU A 260 8.98 -21.56 6.79
CA GLU A 260 10.21 -22.18 6.28
C GLU A 260 10.00 -23.13 5.09
N VAL A 261 9.04 -22.80 4.21
CA VAL A 261 8.62 -23.68 3.11
C VAL A 261 9.80 -24.06 2.20
N GLY A 262 10.60 -23.08 1.78
CA GLY A 262 11.77 -23.32 0.92
C GLY A 262 12.79 -24.26 1.53
N ARG A 263 13.18 -24.03 2.80
CA ARG A 263 14.10 -24.91 3.53
C ARG A 263 13.54 -26.31 3.71
N THR A 264 12.25 -26.40 4.04
CA THR A 264 11.56 -27.69 4.21
C THR A 264 11.52 -28.47 2.90
N LEU A 265 11.24 -27.81 1.78
CA LEU A 265 11.27 -28.41 0.45
C LEU A 265 12.68 -28.89 0.09
N LEU A 266 13.73 -28.08 0.30
CA LEU A 266 15.12 -28.49 0.08
C LEU A 266 15.53 -29.68 0.96
N ALA A 267 15.17 -29.65 2.24
CA ALA A 267 15.49 -30.73 3.17
C ALA A 267 14.78 -32.06 2.81
N THR A 268 13.60 -31.98 2.18
CA THR A 268 12.80 -33.17 1.84
C THR A 268 12.98 -33.66 0.41
N ARG A 269 13.31 -32.77 -0.54
CA ARG A 269 13.38 -33.07 -1.99
C ARG A 269 14.75 -32.80 -2.62
N GLY A 270 15.71 -32.21 -1.91
CA GLY A 270 17.00 -31.81 -2.48
C GLY A 270 16.83 -30.78 -3.60
N ASP A 271 17.70 -30.81 -4.60
CA ASP A 271 17.67 -29.90 -5.75
C ASP A 271 16.58 -30.23 -6.80
N ASP A 272 15.82 -31.32 -6.62
CA ASP A 272 14.77 -31.76 -7.55
C ASP A 272 13.41 -31.16 -7.18
N ILE A 273 13.31 -29.83 -7.19
CA ILE A 273 12.09 -29.06 -6.82
C ILE A 273 11.07 -29.04 -7.97
N ALA A 274 11.45 -29.44 -9.19
CA ALA A 274 10.68 -29.24 -10.42
C ALA A 274 9.94 -30.48 -10.96
N ARG A 275 9.78 -31.55 -10.18
CA ARG A 275 9.01 -32.76 -10.56
C ARG A 275 7.77 -33.00 -9.70
#